data_AF-A0A640P1D6-F1
#
_entry.id   AF-A0A640P1D6-F1
#
_cell.length_a   1.000
_cell.length_b   1.000
_cell.length_c   1.000
_cell.angle_alpha   90.00
_cell.angle_beta   90.00
_cell.angle_gamma   90.00
#
_symmetry.space_group_name_H-M   'P 1'
#
loop_
_entity.id
_entity.type
_entity.pdbx_description
1 polymer ?
#
loop_
_entity_poly.entity_id
_entity_poly.type
_entity_poly.pdbx_seq_one_letter_code
_entity_poly.pdbx_strand_id
1 'polypeptide(L)'
;MRISGLIVALLVLTGCQSLSRNNDSTGEPEKVTSVVKVDRGFCLFDEPPPTFENNCDATYWVNKWIEAANQPWLDRKQTLSVLGKSYFDTLHAYILTLPNDTPYQDRLRAQLALDDIAGDFTPSAQELIKVVASTQNNQVMQLESAMVVLEQENTSRGEKLKALEKEVHNLRKKLEELLQIEATLMDKNRSTQQ
;
A
#
# COMPACT_ATOMS: atom_id res chain seq x y z
N MET A 1 31.57 36.05 -26.55
CA MET A 1 30.93 35.42 -25.37
C MET A 1 29.57 36.06 -25.00
N ARG A 2 28.64 36.18 -25.96
CA ARG A 2 27.26 36.68 -25.67
C ARG A 2 26.15 35.86 -26.32
N ILE A 3 26.51 34.81 -27.07
CA ILE A 3 25.55 34.00 -27.83
C ILE A 3 25.36 32.60 -27.20
N SER A 4 26.35 32.08 -26.46
CA SER A 4 26.23 30.78 -25.77
C SER A 4 25.28 30.79 -24.56
N GLY A 5 24.98 31.94 -23.97
CA GLY A 5 24.02 32.02 -22.86
C GLY A 5 22.55 31.98 -23.30
N LEU A 6 22.28 32.30 -24.56
CA LEU A 6 20.91 32.40 -25.08
C LEU A 6 20.32 31.04 -25.48
N ILE A 7 21.18 30.09 -25.85
CA ILE A 7 20.77 28.74 -26.29
C ILE A 7 20.35 27.87 -25.09
N VAL A 8 20.97 28.06 -23.92
CA VAL A 8 20.63 27.31 -22.70
C VAL A 8 19.30 27.77 -22.11
N ALA A 9 18.95 29.06 -22.22
CA ALA A 9 17.67 29.58 -21.77
C ALA A 9 16.48 29.08 -22.62
N LEU A 10 16.71 28.79 -23.90
CA LEU A 10 15.67 28.28 -24.82
C LEU A 10 15.30 26.81 -24.58
N LEU A 11 16.19 26.01 -23.98
CA LEU A 11 15.94 24.58 -23.71
C LEU A 11 15.10 24.33 -22.44
N VAL A 12 15.01 25.30 -21.52
CA VAL A 12 14.21 25.15 -20.29
C VAL A 12 12.73 25.48 -20.53
N LEU A 13 12.42 26.24 -21.59
CA LEU A 13 11.05 26.68 -21.91
C LEU A 13 10.28 25.69 -22.80
N THR A 14 10.94 24.76 -23.48
CA THR A 14 10.27 23.72 -24.28
C THR A 14 9.76 22.53 -23.45
N GLY A 15 10.18 22.41 -22.19
CA GLY A 15 9.71 21.36 -21.27
C GLY A 15 8.26 21.50 -20.81
N CYS A 16 7.69 22.71 -20.83
CA CYS A 16 6.29 22.94 -20.44
C CYS A 16 5.28 22.81 -21.59
N GLN A 17 5.74 22.70 -22.85
CA GLN A 17 4.84 22.53 -23.99
C GLN A 17 4.47 21.06 -24.25
N SER A 18 5.15 20.11 -23.58
CA SER A 18 4.72 18.71 -23.51
C SER A 18 3.55 18.49 -22.53
N LEU A 19 3.10 19.53 -21.83
CA LEU A 19 2.04 19.47 -20.83
C LEU A 19 0.84 20.37 -21.14
N SER A 20 0.67 20.75 -22.41
CA SER A 20 -0.55 21.42 -22.87
C SER A 20 -1.36 20.54 -23.82
N ARG A 21 -2.32 19.86 -23.21
CA ARG A 21 -3.70 19.73 -23.65
C ARG A 21 -3.92 19.21 -25.09
N ASN A 22 -4.10 17.90 -25.19
CA ASN A 22 -4.88 17.27 -26.26
C ASN A 22 -6.25 17.96 -26.35
N ASN A 23 -6.37 18.88 -27.31
CA ASN A 23 -7.62 19.48 -27.75
C ASN A 23 -7.97 18.95 -29.15
N ASP A 24 -7.78 17.66 -29.38
CA ASP A 24 -8.55 16.94 -30.39
C ASP A 24 -9.75 16.30 -29.71
N SER A 25 -10.84 17.06 -29.69
CA SER A 25 -12.18 16.57 -29.39
C SER A 25 -12.68 15.71 -30.55
N THR A 26 -11.99 14.61 -30.81
CA THR A 26 -12.61 13.35 -31.28
C THR A 26 -12.16 12.28 -30.29
N GLY A 27 -12.43 12.55 -29.00
CA GLY A 27 -12.55 11.47 -28.05
C GLY A 27 -13.61 10.53 -28.61
N GLU A 28 -13.20 9.31 -28.97
CA GLU A 28 -14.08 8.15 -28.78
C GLU A 28 -14.84 8.41 -27.48
N PRO A 29 -16.20 8.37 -27.50
CA PRO A 29 -16.95 8.58 -26.28
C PRO A 29 -16.32 7.66 -25.25
N GLU A 30 -15.74 8.24 -24.20
CA GLU A 30 -15.21 7.52 -23.05
C GLU A 30 -16.25 6.44 -22.78
N LYS A 31 -15.88 5.18 -23.05
CA LYS A 31 -16.85 4.10 -23.17
C LYS A 31 -17.49 4.04 -21.80
N VAL A 32 -18.67 4.67 -21.68
CA VAL A 32 -19.38 4.79 -20.42
C VAL A 32 -19.60 3.35 -20.03
N THR A 33 -18.81 2.91 -19.06
CA THR A 33 -18.84 1.51 -18.64
C THR A 33 -20.28 1.33 -18.21
N SER A 34 -20.99 0.44 -18.90
CA SER A 34 -22.42 0.26 -18.68
C SER A 34 -22.59 0.05 -17.18
N VAL A 35 -23.19 1.03 -16.50
CA VAL A 35 -23.38 0.97 -15.06
C VAL A 35 -24.18 -0.29 -14.82
N VAL A 36 -23.60 -1.27 -14.12
CA VAL A 36 -24.32 -2.46 -13.72
C VAL A 36 -25.42 -1.99 -12.78
N LYS A 37 -26.65 -1.92 -13.30
CA LYS A 37 -27.81 -1.47 -12.55
C LYS A 37 -28.49 -2.68 -11.93
N VAL A 38 -28.80 -2.56 -10.65
CA VAL A 38 -29.63 -3.55 -9.95
C VAL A 38 -31.09 -3.23 -10.30
N ASP A 39 -31.61 -3.84 -11.36
CA ASP A 39 -32.90 -3.46 -11.94
C ASP A 39 -34.13 -4.01 -11.17
N ARG A 40 -33.97 -5.06 -10.33
CA ARG A 40 -34.85 -5.49 -9.21
C ARG A 40 -34.42 -6.87 -8.70
N GLY A 41 -34.32 -7.02 -7.38
CA GLY A 41 -33.83 -8.24 -6.72
C GLY A 41 -32.31 -8.33 -6.81
N PHE A 42 -31.63 -8.36 -5.67
CA PHE A 42 -30.18 -8.55 -5.60
C PHE A 42 -29.92 -9.97 -5.12
N CYS A 43 -29.18 -10.75 -5.89
CA CYS A 43 -28.71 -12.09 -5.53
C CYS A 43 -27.21 -12.18 -5.73
N LEU A 44 -26.53 -12.88 -4.82
CA LEU A 44 -25.10 -13.11 -4.93
C LEU A 44 -24.76 -14.08 -6.07
N PHE A 45 -25.61 -15.08 -6.28
CA PHE A 45 -25.49 -16.10 -7.33
C PHE A 45 -26.80 -16.20 -8.13
N ASP A 46 -26.70 -16.53 -9.43
CA ASP A 46 -27.85 -16.94 -10.23
C ASP A 46 -28.32 -18.35 -9.83
N GLU A 47 -27.35 -19.26 -9.70
CA GLU A 47 -27.54 -20.61 -9.17
C GLU A 47 -26.69 -20.77 -7.90
N PRO A 48 -27.27 -20.65 -6.70
CA PRO A 48 -26.50 -20.69 -5.47
C PRO A 48 -25.89 -22.08 -5.24
N PRO A 49 -24.63 -22.16 -4.77
CA PRO A 49 -24.03 -23.41 -4.33
C PRO A 49 -24.91 -24.11 -3.27
N PRO A 50 -24.80 -25.46 -3.13
CA PRO A 50 -25.49 -26.18 -2.07
C PRO A 50 -25.22 -25.54 -0.71
N THR A 51 -26.25 -25.42 0.12
CA THR A 51 -26.19 -24.82 1.47
C THR A 51 -25.87 -23.32 1.52
N PHE A 52 -25.85 -22.60 0.39
CA PHE A 52 -25.72 -21.15 0.39
C PHE A 52 -27.06 -20.48 0.74
N GLU A 53 -27.28 -20.30 2.04
CA GLU A 53 -28.47 -19.64 2.56
C GLU A 53 -28.45 -18.12 2.29
N ASN A 54 -29.62 -17.49 2.26
CA ASN A 54 -29.78 -16.03 2.14
C ASN A 54 -29.17 -15.41 0.87
N ASN A 55 -29.07 -16.17 -0.23
CA ASN A 55 -28.50 -15.72 -1.51
C ASN A 55 -29.04 -14.36 -2.00
N CYS A 56 -30.35 -14.17 -1.91
CA CYS A 56 -31.03 -12.96 -2.39
C CYS A 56 -31.51 -12.02 -1.27
N ASP A 57 -31.09 -12.26 -0.03
CA ASP A 57 -31.47 -11.43 1.11
C ASP A 57 -30.39 -10.39 1.39
N ALA A 58 -30.49 -9.24 0.74
CA ALA A 58 -29.56 -8.12 0.97
C ALA A 58 -29.59 -7.63 2.43
N THR A 59 -30.73 -7.72 3.11
CA THR A 59 -30.86 -7.28 4.52
C THR A 59 -30.03 -8.17 5.43
N TYR A 60 -30.05 -9.48 5.20
CA TYR A 60 -29.21 -10.44 5.91
C TYR A 60 -27.72 -10.08 5.81
N TRP A 61 -27.21 -9.86 4.59
CA TRP A 61 -25.79 -9.55 4.39
C TRP A 61 -25.37 -8.19 4.93
N VAL A 62 -26.23 -7.17 4.79
CA VAL A 62 -25.98 -5.85 5.39
C VAL A 62 -25.93 -5.95 6.92
N ASN A 63 -26.81 -6.75 7.53
CA ASN A 63 -26.77 -6.98 8.98
C ASN A 63 -25.48 -7.70 9.39
N LYS A 64 -24.97 -8.66 8.60
CA LYS A 64 -23.65 -9.26 8.85
C LYS A 64 -22.51 -8.25 8.84
N TRP A 65 -22.54 -7.29 7.93
CA TRP A 65 -21.57 -6.18 7.94
C TRP A 65 -21.70 -5.31 9.19
N ILE A 66 -22.92 -4.95 9.57
CA ILE A 66 -23.18 -4.13 10.77
C ILE A 66 -22.73 -4.88 12.04
N GLU A 67 -23.04 -6.18 12.15
CA GLU A 67 -22.61 -7.04 13.25
C GLU A 67 -21.07 -7.04 13.37
N ALA A 68 -20.37 -7.29 12.26
CA ALA A 68 -18.91 -7.30 12.24
C ALA A 68 -18.32 -5.94 12.66
N ALA A 69 -18.88 -4.82 12.18
CA ALA A 69 -18.39 -3.49 12.53
C ALA A 69 -18.56 -3.14 14.02
N ASN A 70 -19.52 -3.77 14.71
CA ASN A 70 -19.85 -3.51 16.12
C ASN A 70 -19.23 -4.54 17.10
N GLN A 71 -18.43 -5.47 16.61
CA GLN A 71 -17.72 -6.46 17.44
C GLN A 71 -16.22 -6.14 17.48
N PRO A 72 -15.52 -6.35 18.60
CA PRO A 72 -14.06 -6.27 18.63
C PRO A 72 -13.43 -7.46 17.90
N TRP A 73 -12.20 -7.28 17.40
CA TRP A 73 -11.48 -8.33 16.66
C TRP A 73 -11.44 -9.69 17.38
N LEU A 74 -11.27 -9.71 18.70
CA LEU A 74 -11.17 -10.96 19.46
C LEU A 74 -12.44 -11.84 19.31
N ASP A 75 -13.61 -11.22 19.29
CA ASP A 75 -14.89 -11.94 19.19
C ASP A 75 -15.15 -12.40 17.74
N ARG A 76 -14.81 -11.54 16.77
CA ARG A 76 -14.86 -11.91 15.34
C ARG A 76 -13.93 -13.07 15.04
N LYS A 77 -12.73 -13.08 15.64
CA LYS A 77 -11.74 -14.15 15.49
C LYS A 77 -12.24 -15.48 16.05
N GLN A 78 -12.97 -15.47 17.16
CA GLN A 78 -13.63 -16.69 17.67
C GLN A 78 -14.66 -17.20 16.67
N THR A 79 -15.50 -16.31 16.13
CA THR A 79 -16.47 -16.67 15.09
C THR A 79 -15.79 -17.24 13.84
N LEU A 80 -14.72 -16.60 13.37
CA LEU A 80 -13.92 -17.08 12.24
C LEU A 80 -13.35 -18.49 12.46
N SER A 81 -12.99 -18.85 13.70
CA SER A 81 -12.33 -20.14 14.00
C SER A 81 -13.22 -21.37 13.79
N VAL A 82 -14.54 -21.18 13.76
CA VAL A 82 -15.52 -22.26 13.57
C VAL A 82 -16.11 -22.29 12.16
N LEU A 83 -15.79 -21.30 11.32
CA LEU A 83 -16.25 -21.27 9.93
C LEU A 83 -15.52 -22.32 9.09
N GLY A 84 -16.26 -22.93 8.17
CA GLY A 84 -15.73 -23.90 7.21
C GLY A 84 -15.09 -23.22 6.00
N LYS A 85 -15.19 -23.91 4.85
CA LYS A 85 -14.71 -23.43 3.54
C LYS A 85 -15.83 -23.38 2.50
N SER A 86 -17.09 -23.39 2.94
CA SER A 86 -18.21 -23.23 2.03
C SER A 86 -18.21 -21.82 1.43
N TYR A 87 -18.91 -21.60 0.33
CA TYR A 87 -19.04 -20.26 -0.27
C TYR A 87 -19.65 -19.26 0.72
N PHE A 88 -20.62 -19.71 1.52
CA PHE A 88 -21.22 -18.91 2.58
C PHE A 88 -20.20 -18.55 3.65
N ASP A 89 -19.44 -19.53 4.15
CA ASP A 89 -18.41 -19.32 5.16
C ASP A 89 -17.32 -18.37 4.67
N THR A 90 -16.91 -18.50 3.41
CA THR A 90 -15.90 -17.64 2.78
C THR A 90 -16.38 -16.19 2.74
N LEU A 91 -17.61 -15.93 2.29
CA LEU A 91 -18.14 -14.56 2.26
C LEU A 91 -18.34 -14.00 3.68
N HIS A 92 -18.82 -14.83 4.61
CA HIS A 92 -18.99 -14.42 6.01
C HIS A 92 -17.63 -14.13 6.67
N ALA A 93 -16.62 -14.95 6.42
CA ALA A 93 -15.27 -14.73 6.90
C ALA A 93 -14.69 -13.44 6.35
N TYR A 94 -14.88 -13.17 5.06
CA TYR A 94 -14.50 -11.91 4.45
C TYR A 94 -15.11 -10.72 5.17
N ILE A 95 -16.43 -10.74 5.39
CA ILE A 95 -17.17 -9.69 6.11
C ILE A 95 -16.58 -9.44 7.51
N LEU A 96 -16.28 -10.49 8.27
CA LEU A 96 -15.72 -10.40 9.62
C LEU A 96 -14.30 -9.78 9.66
N THR A 97 -13.59 -9.76 8.53
CA THR A 97 -12.22 -9.21 8.43
C THR A 97 -12.15 -7.78 7.91
N LEU A 98 -13.26 -7.19 7.49
CA LEU A 98 -13.29 -5.82 6.98
C LEU A 98 -13.05 -4.72 8.03
N PRO A 99 -13.55 -4.81 9.28
CA PRO A 99 -13.37 -3.74 10.27
C PRO A 99 -11.90 -3.41 10.54
N ASN A 100 -11.58 -2.13 10.75
CA ASN A 100 -10.22 -1.56 10.76
C ASN A 100 -9.23 -2.20 11.76
N ASP A 101 -9.71 -2.75 12.87
CA ASP A 101 -8.90 -3.41 13.90
C ASP A 101 -8.45 -4.84 13.51
N THR A 102 -8.84 -5.33 12.34
CA THR A 102 -8.41 -6.64 11.83
C THR A 102 -6.95 -6.62 11.37
N PRO A 103 -6.09 -7.55 11.84
CA PRO A 103 -4.70 -7.67 11.39
C PRO A 103 -4.56 -7.92 9.89
N TYR A 104 -3.50 -7.36 9.28
CA TYR A 104 -3.15 -7.50 7.87
C TYR A 104 -3.24 -8.95 7.34
N GLN A 105 -2.63 -9.90 8.06
CA GLN A 105 -2.56 -11.30 7.60
C GLN A 105 -3.93 -11.98 7.53
N ASP A 106 -4.85 -11.59 8.41
CA ASP A 106 -6.21 -12.13 8.43
C ASP A 106 -7.05 -11.51 7.30
N ARG A 107 -6.89 -10.21 7.03
CA ARG A 107 -7.47 -9.55 5.84
C ARG A 107 -7.01 -10.20 4.55
N LEU A 108 -5.70 -10.38 4.38
CA LEU A 108 -5.11 -10.93 3.18
C LEU A 108 -5.63 -12.36 2.92
N ARG A 109 -5.66 -13.21 3.96
CA ARG A 109 -6.18 -14.57 3.83
C ARG A 109 -7.64 -14.58 3.39
N ALA A 110 -8.48 -13.73 3.97
CA ALA A 110 -9.89 -13.67 3.64
C ALA A 110 -10.13 -13.06 2.24
N GLN A 111 -9.33 -12.07 1.84
CA GLN A 111 -9.37 -11.51 0.48
C GLN A 111 -9.04 -12.59 -0.55
N LEU A 112 -7.95 -13.35 -0.36
CA LEU A 112 -7.57 -14.42 -1.27
C LEU A 112 -8.66 -15.50 -1.38
N ALA A 113 -9.26 -15.88 -0.25
CA ALA A 113 -10.35 -16.84 -0.25
C ALA A 113 -11.61 -16.31 -0.97
N LEU A 114 -11.91 -15.01 -0.84
CA LEU A 114 -13.00 -14.38 -1.59
C LEU A 114 -12.69 -14.36 -3.09
N ASP A 115 -11.46 -14.00 -3.47
CA ASP A 115 -11.03 -13.93 -4.87
C ASP A 115 -11.19 -15.29 -5.57
N ASP A 116 -10.96 -16.41 -4.85
CA ASP A 116 -11.15 -17.77 -5.35
C ASP A 116 -12.60 -18.09 -5.75
N ILE A 117 -13.60 -17.44 -5.12
CA ILE A 117 -15.03 -17.65 -5.40
C ILE A 117 -15.67 -16.48 -6.16
N ALA A 118 -14.96 -15.36 -6.31
CA ALA A 118 -15.52 -14.12 -6.82
C ALA A 118 -16.06 -14.23 -8.26
N GLY A 119 -15.44 -15.10 -9.06
CA GLY A 119 -15.85 -15.35 -10.45
C GLY A 119 -17.24 -15.98 -10.59
N ASP A 120 -17.73 -16.64 -9.54
CA ASP A 120 -19.02 -17.35 -9.55
C ASP A 120 -20.19 -16.44 -9.14
N PHE A 121 -19.90 -15.28 -8.54
CA PHE A 121 -20.94 -14.30 -8.22
C PHE A 121 -21.56 -13.70 -9.47
N THR A 122 -22.81 -13.23 -9.37
CA THR A 122 -23.43 -12.44 -10.44
C THR A 122 -22.61 -11.17 -10.72
N PRO A 123 -22.63 -10.63 -11.95
CA PRO A 123 -21.90 -9.39 -12.27
C PRO A 123 -22.25 -8.22 -11.33
N SER A 124 -23.52 -8.13 -10.92
CA SER A 124 -24.00 -7.13 -9.96
C SER A 124 -23.41 -7.33 -8.56
N ALA A 125 -23.30 -8.58 -8.11
CA ALA A 125 -22.69 -8.90 -6.82
C ALA A 125 -21.18 -8.66 -6.81
N GLN A 126 -20.48 -9.02 -7.89
CA GLN A 126 -19.05 -8.72 -8.06
C GLN A 126 -18.80 -7.22 -7.95
N GLU A 127 -19.56 -6.40 -8.68
CA GLU A 127 -19.39 -4.94 -8.64
C GLU A 127 -19.77 -4.35 -7.28
N LEU A 128 -20.84 -4.85 -6.63
CA LEU A 128 -21.20 -4.40 -5.28
C LEU A 128 -20.09 -4.69 -4.27
N ILE A 129 -19.62 -5.93 -4.20
CA ILE A 129 -18.57 -6.35 -3.27
C ILE A 129 -17.29 -5.55 -3.52
N LYS A 130 -16.93 -5.35 -4.79
CA LYS A 130 -15.79 -4.54 -5.20
C LYS A 130 -15.89 -3.11 -4.68
N VAL A 131 -17.00 -2.42 -4.96
CA VAL A 131 -17.19 -1.00 -4.61
C VAL A 131 -17.33 -0.78 -3.11
N VAL A 132 -18.07 -1.65 -2.41
CA VAL A 132 -18.41 -1.46 -1.00
C VAL A 132 -17.30 -1.94 -0.07
N ALA A 133 -16.59 -3.01 -0.41
CA ALA A 133 -15.64 -3.65 0.50
C ALA A 133 -14.24 -3.77 -0.11
N SER A 134 -14.13 -4.37 -1.29
CA SER A 134 -12.85 -4.84 -1.83
C SER A 134 -11.87 -3.69 -2.13
N THR A 135 -12.34 -2.60 -2.75
CA THR A 135 -11.48 -1.44 -3.05
C THR A 135 -10.90 -0.82 -1.77
N GLN A 136 -11.73 -0.61 -0.75
CA GLN A 136 -11.28 -0.02 0.52
C GLN A 136 -10.34 -0.96 1.28
N ASN A 137 -10.70 -2.25 1.36
CA ASN A 137 -9.86 -3.24 2.03
C ASN A 137 -8.47 -3.36 1.37
N ASN A 138 -8.42 -3.33 0.04
CA ASN A 138 -7.16 -3.35 -0.70
C ASN A 138 -6.31 -2.09 -0.46
N GLN A 139 -6.92 -0.91 -0.38
CA GLN A 139 -6.20 0.32 -0.04
C GLN A 139 -5.59 0.25 1.37
N VAL A 140 -6.35 -0.23 2.36
CA VAL A 140 -5.84 -0.41 3.73
C VAL A 140 -4.66 -1.38 3.75
N MET A 141 -4.79 -2.54 3.09
CA MET A 141 -3.69 -3.52 3.01
C MET A 141 -2.44 -2.95 2.31
N GLN A 142 -2.60 -2.14 1.26
CA GLN A 142 -1.48 -1.48 0.58
C GLN A 142 -0.77 -0.48 1.49
N LEU A 143 -1.54 0.31 2.26
CA LEU A 143 -1.00 1.28 3.21
C LEU A 143 -0.26 0.59 4.36
N GLU A 144 -0.84 -0.47 4.93
CA GLU A 144 -0.20 -1.27 5.97
C GLU A 144 1.13 -1.89 5.48
N SER A 145 1.13 -2.45 4.26
CA SER A 145 2.34 -3.00 3.63
C SER A 145 3.40 -1.92 3.40
N ALA A 146 3.01 -0.77 2.84
CA ALA A 146 3.92 0.35 2.60
C ALA A 146 4.51 0.89 3.91
N MET A 147 3.72 0.97 4.97
CA MET A 147 4.17 1.42 6.28
C MET A 147 5.27 0.51 6.85
N VAL A 148 5.10 -0.81 6.77
CA VAL A 148 6.11 -1.78 7.23
C VAL A 148 7.42 -1.62 6.44
N VAL A 149 7.33 -1.43 5.13
CA VAL A 149 8.52 -1.20 4.29
C VAL A 149 9.23 0.11 4.68
N LEU A 150 8.47 1.18 4.91
CA LEU A 150 9.02 2.47 5.34
C LEU A 150 9.67 2.39 6.72
N GLU A 151 9.09 1.65 7.66
CA GLU A 151 9.67 1.41 8.98
C GLU A 151 11.00 0.66 8.89
N GLN A 152 11.06 -0.38 8.05
CA GLN A 152 12.28 -1.13 7.80
C GLN A 152 13.37 -0.26 7.16
N GLU A 153 13.00 0.56 6.17
CA GLU A 153 13.94 1.49 5.53
C GLU A 153 14.46 2.53 6.52
N ASN A 154 13.58 3.12 7.33
CA ASN A 154 13.95 4.11 8.32
C ASN A 154 14.92 3.52 9.36
N THR A 155 14.66 2.29 9.81
CA THR A 155 15.56 1.54 10.71
C THR A 155 16.93 1.35 10.06
N SER A 156 16.97 0.87 8.81
CA SER A 156 18.23 0.67 8.07
C SER A 156 19.02 1.98 7.86
N ARG A 157 18.33 3.08 7.55
CA ARG A 157 18.96 4.41 7.43
C ARG A 157 19.53 4.88 8.76
N GLY A 158 18.82 4.67 9.87
CA GLY A 158 19.29 4.98 11.21
C GLY A 158 20.57 4.22 11.58
N GLU A 159 20.66 2.94 11.24
CA GLU A 159 21.87 2.13 11.44
C GLU A 159 23.05 2.63 10.60
N LYS A 160 22.82 2.96 9.33
CA LYS A 160 23.85 3.53 8.44
C LYS A 160 24.38 4.86 8.95
N LEU A 161 23.51 5.74 9.45
CA LEU A 161 23.92 7.02 10.03
C LEU A 161 24.83 6.82 11.25
N LYS A 162 24.47 5.91 12.16
CA LYS A 162 25.32 5.55 13.32
C LYS A 162 26.69 5.01 12.89
N ALA A 163 26.73 4.19 11.84
CA ALA A 163 27.98 3.67 11.31
C ALA A 163 28.86 4.78 10.72
N LEU A 164 28.27 5.70 9.94
CA LEU A 164 28.98 6.82 9.33
C LEU A 164 29.51 7.80 10.39
N GLU A 165 28.73 8.07 11.43
CA GLU A 165 29.15 8.91 12.57
C GLU A 165 30.39 8.33 13.26
N LYS A 166 30.39 7.01 13.49
CA LYS A 166 31.54 6.30 14.06
C LYS A 166 32.77 6.38 13.14
N GLU A 167 32.59 6.27 11.83
CA GLU A 167 33.69 6.40 10.86
C GLU A 167 34.27 7.81 10.85
N VAL A 168 33.43 8.84 10.83
CA VAL A 168 33.87 10.25 10.91
C VAL A 168 34.64 10.51 12.21
N HIS A 169 34.16 9.98 13.35
CA HIS A 169 34.88 10.10 14.61
C HIS A 169 36.26 9.44 14.56
N ASN A 170 36.35 8.23 14.01
CA ASN A 170 37.62 7.53 13.85
C ASN A 170 38.58 8.26 12.90
N LEU A 171 38.07 8.82 11.79
CA LEU A 171 38.88 9.60 10.84
C LEU A 171 39.39 10.90 11.47
N ARG A 172 38.57 11.59 12.28
CA ARG A 172 39.01 12.76 13.04
C ARG A 172 40.14 12.40 14.01
N LYS A 173 40.01 11.29 14.74
CA LYS A 173 41.06 10.82 15.64
C LYS A 173 42.37 10.52 14.90
N LYS A 174 42.30 9.85 13.74
CA LYS A 174 43.47 9.57 12.90
C LYS A 174 44.13 10.85 12.38
N LEU A 175 43.34 11.85 11.98
CA LEU A 175 43.86 13.15 11.55
C LEU A 175 44.59 13.87 12.70
N GLU A 176 44.04 13.83 13.90
CA GLU A 176 44.65 14.42 15.09
C GLU A 176 45.97 13.72 15.46
N GLU A 177 46.00 12.39 15.41
CA GLU A 177 47.22 11.59 15.59
C GLU A 177 48.31 11.96 14.56
N LEU A 178 47.95 12.11 13.28
CA LEU A 178 48.89 12.51 12.22
C LEU A 178 49.43 13.92 12.42
N LEU A 179 48.58 14.88 12.81
CA LEU A 179 49.01 16.24 13.12
C LEU A 179 49.99 16.27 14.29
N GLN A 180 49.75 15.44 15.32
CA GLN A 180 50.66 15.35 16.45
C GLN A 180 52.02 14.75 16.05
N ILE A 181 52.03 13.73 15.18
CA ILE A 181 53.27 13.18 14.61
C ILE A 181 54.03 14.26 13.83
N GLU A 182 53.35 15.02 12.97
CA GLU A 182 53.97 16.10 12.20
C GLU A 182 54.58 17.17 13.11
N ALA A 183 53.85 17.60 14.14
CA ALA A 183 54.35 18.57 15.11
C ALA A 183 55.62 18.05 15.82
N THR A 184 55.62 16.79 16.27
CA THR A 184 56.81 16.20 16.90
C THR A 184 57.99 16.07 15.95
N LEU A 185 57.75 15.77 14.66
CA LEU A 185 58.80 15.74 13.64
C LEU A 185 59.37 17.13 13.37
N MET A 186 58.52 18.16 13.26
CA MET A 186 58.97 19.55 13.12
C MET A 186 59.84 20.00 14.30
N ASP A 187 59.41 19.71 15.53
CA ASP A 187 60.18 20.04 16.73
C ASP A 187 61.52 19.30 16.77
N LYS A 188 61.53 18.01 16.42
CA LYS A 188 62.77 17.23 16.33
C LYS A 188 63.71 17.80 15.26
N ASN A 189 63.19 18.12 14.08
CA ASN A 189 63.99 18.65 12.98
C ASN A 189 64.60 20.02 13.34
N ARG A 190 63.84 20.87 14.06
CA ARG A 190 64.32 22.16 14.59
C ARG A 190 65.43 21.98 15.64
N SER A 191 65.34 20.95 16.49
CA SER A 191 66.36 20.65 17.51
C SER A 191 67.68 20.11 16.93
N THR A 192 67.66 19.52 15.74
CA THR A 192 68.86 19.01 15.04
C THR A 192 69.59 20.05 14.19
N GLN A 193 69.04 21.26 14.03
CA GLN A 193 69.65 22.37 13.28
C GLN A 193 70.25 23.47 14.18
N GLN A 194 70.24 23.28 15.50
CA GLN A 194 71.02 24.05 16.48
C GLN A 194 72.24 23.25 16.94
#